data_AF-A0A150I2S9-F1
#
_entry.id   AF-A0A150I2S9-F1
#
_cell.length_a   1.000
_cell.length_b   1.000
_cell.length_c   1.000
_cell.angle_alpha   90.00
_cell.angle_beta   90.00
_cell.angle_gamma   90.00
#
_symmetry.space_group_name_H-M   'P 1'
#
loop_
_entity.id
_entity.type
_entity.pdbx_description
1 polymer ?
#
loop_
_entity_poly.entity_id
_entity_poly.type
_entity_poly.pdbx_seq_one_letter_code
_entity_poly.pdbx_strand_id
1 'polypeptide(L)'
;MGVQQAVNIAIFGMSLRVLNELKERVISAVPNHIQVNWSNIAEPKLDILMINHIFLDSPNIQNLIKNSNIKVLRLINNIEKSSTIENDILYLPIHHIHSLHQWLNEKLSGAPMLKDQPQFDAIENAKPIQHKHIKDVLDEIQNPKNGKIQIFNNDGLLAIADPRNVWLWQSPDYLSKSTDLSLNYTYATQNNLSWITDSQQQDLKQWLWNLIWSSPDFIELCPVSTSSFYLEIWPQPKNKIDRQNILRMSACFAQGAQITTVATQLNLSEQYVRLFIGACLATNYGKVIKDHQTTYQPKKQHNEAEQHFMKKLFGRLRHRLGF
;
A
#
# COMPACT_ATOMS: atom_id res chain seq x y z
N MET A 1 -9.13 -16.85 -25.91
CA MET A 1 -8.41 -15.69 -26.48
C MET A 1 -9.14 -14.45 -26.02
N GLY A 2 -8.61 -13.73 -25.02
CA GLY A 2 -9.26 -12.51 -24.53
C GLY A 2 -8.99 -11.36 -25.50
N VAL A 3 -10.03 -10.65 -25.92
CA VAL A 3 -9.94 -9.48 -26.80
C VAL A 3 -9.21 -8.38 -26.03
N GLN A 4 -7.99 -8.03 -26.42
CA GLN A 4 -7.31 -6.84 -25.90
C GLN A 4 -8.06 -5.60 -26.42
N GLN A 5 -8.60 -4.80 -25.50
CA GLN A 5 -9.27 -3.56 -25.85
C GLN A 5 -8.19 -2.51 -26.16
N ALA A 6 -8.24 -1.86 -27.32
CA ALA A 6 -7.28 -0.82 -27.69
C ALA A 6 -7.92 0.56 -27.59
N VAL A 7 -7.15 1.55 -27.11
CA VAL A 7 -7.56 2.95 -27.02
C VAL A 7 -6.61 3.82 -27.83
N ASN A 8 -7.16 4.67 -28.71
CA ASN A 8 -6.40 5.64 -29.49
C ASN A 8 -6.34 6.97 -28.74
N ILE A 9 -5.14 7.41 -28.36
CA ILE A 9 -4.90 8.64 -27.60
C ILE A 9 -4.01 9.58 -28.42
N ALA A 10 -4.42 10.85 -28.50
CA ALA A 10 -3.62 11.93 -29.09
C ALA A 10 -3.30 12.99 -28.02
N ILE A 11 -2.07 13.51 -28.05
CA ILE A 11 -1.64 14.63 -27.19
C ILE A 11 -1.26 15.81 -28.11
N PHE A 12 -1.85 16.99 -27.88
CA PHE A 12 -1.65 18.17 -28.72
C PHE A 12 -1.26 19.42 -27.92
N GLY A 13 -0.36 20.24 -28.49
CA GLY A 13 -0.01 21.54 -27.93
C GLY A 13 0.98 21.53 -26.76
N MET A 14 1.76 20.45 -26.61
CA MET A 14 2.78 20.30 -25.55
C MET A 14 4.20 20.31 -26.14
N SER A 15 5.20 20.71 -25.35
CA SER A 15 6.61 20.55 -25.74
C SER A 15 7.01 19.07 -25.78
N LEU A 16 8.02 18.71 -26.58
CA LEU A 16 8.44 17.30 -26.77
C LEU A 16 8.80 16.61 -25.44
N ARG A 17 9.46 17.33 -24.53
CA ARG A 17 9.81 16.83 -23.20
C ARG A 17 8.56 16.47 -22.39
N VAL A 18 7.63 17.41 -22.26
CA VAL A 18 6.41 17.21 -21.46
C VAL A 18 5.50 16.17 -22.12
N LEU A 19 5.47 16.12 -23.46
CA LEU A 19 4.78 15.09 -24.22
C LEU A 19 5.28 13.68 -23.86
N ASN A 20 6.60 13.46 -23.87
CA ASN A 20 7.17 12.15 -23.55
C ASN A 20 6.93 11.77 -22.08
N GLU A 21 7.12 12.71 -21.15
CA GLU A 21 6.79 12.50 -19.74
C GLU A 21 5.30 12.12 -19.56
N LEU A 22 4.39 12.80 -20.25
CA LEU A 22 2.96 12.54 -20.17
C LEU A 22 2.58 11.18 -20.79
N LYS A 23 3.23 10.77 -21.88
CA LYS A 23 3.04 9.43 -22.47
C LYS A 23 3.40 8.32 -21.50
N GLU A 24 4.57 8.41 -20.86
CA GLU A 24 5.00 7.44 -19.82
C GLU A 24 3.99 7.38 -18.67
N ARG A 25 3.49 8.54 -18.23
CA ARG A 25 2.49 8.62 -17.15
C ARG A 25 1.13 8.05 -17.55
N VAL A 26 0.69 8.26 -18.79
CA VAL A 26 -0.56 7.68 -19.31
C VAL A 26 -0.42 6.16 -19.44
N ILE A 27 0.69 5.64 -19.97
CA ILE A 27 0.92 4.19 -20.03
C ILE A 27 0.86 3.57 -18.63
N SER A 28 1.45 4.25 -17.64
CA SER A 28 1.43 3.81 -16.24
C SER A 28 0.05 3.93 -15.57
N ALA A 29 -0.85 4.76 -16.12
CA ALA A 29 -2.17 5.06 -15.58
C ALA A 29 -3.31 4.33 -16.32
N VAL A 30 -3.06 3.75 -17.49
CA VAL A 30 -4.05 2.94 -18.22
C VAL A 30 -4.01 1.50 -17.68
N PRO A 31 -5.17 0.84 -17.49
CA PRO A 31 -5.22 -0.56 -17.07
C PRO A 31 -4.43 -1.48 -17.99
N ASN A 32 -3.70 -2.43 -17.40
CA ASN A 32 -2.82 -3.36 -18.13
C ASN A 32 -3.51 -4.24 -19.19
N HIS A 33 -4.85 -4.31 -19.21
CA HIS A 33 -5.62 -5.05 -20.21
C HIS A 33 -6.00 -4.19 -21.43
N ILE A 34 -5.72 -2.89 -21.39
CA ILE A 34 -6.00 -1.92 -22.45
C ILE A 34 -4.70 -1.54 -23.15
N GLN A 35 -4.63 -1.72 -24.46
CA GLN A 35 -3.49 -1.31 -25.27
C GLN A 35 -3.62 0.17 -25.64
N VAL A 36 -2.61 0.99 -25.32
CA VAL A 36 -2.56 2.41 -25.71
C VAL A 36 -1.92 2.55 -27.08
N ASN A 37 -2.68 3.10 -28.03
CA ASN A 37 -2.19 3.48 -29.35
C ASN A 37 -2.02 5.00 -29.40
N TRP A 38 -0.79 5.45 -29.65
CA TRP A 38 -0.50 6.86 -29.85
C TRP A 38 -0.85 7.27 -31.28
N SER A 39 -1.91 8.06 -31.43
CA SER A 39 -2.46 8.45 -32.73
C SER A 39 -2.27 9.93 -33.03
N ASN A 40 -2.39 10.29 -34.31
CA ASN A 40 -2.47 11.68 -34.72
C ASN A 40 -3.86 12.24 -34.36
N ILE A 41 -3.96 13.55 -34.17
CA ILE A 41 -5.24 14.23 -33.96
C ILE A 41 -6.19 14.04 -35.16
N ALA A 42 -5.67 13.83 -36.36
CA ALA A 42 -6.47 13.54 -37.57
C ALA A 42 -6.99 12.09 -37.64
N GLU A 43 -6.74 11.25 -36.64
CA GLU A 43 -7.17 9.84 -36.61
C GLU A 43 -8.72 9.75 -36.55
N PRO A 44 -9.39 9.08 -37.51
CA PRO A 44 -10.85 9.00 -37.54
C PRO A 44 -11.49 8.28 -36.36
N LYS A 45 -10.74 7.38 -35.68
CA LYS A 45 -11.18 6.60 -34.52
C LYS A 45 -10.47 7.04 -33.23
N LEU A 46 -10.27 8.34 -33.05
CA LEU A 46 -9.67 8.88 -31.84
C LEU A 46 -10.62 8.69 -30.64
N ASP A 47 -10.13 8.19 -29.51
CA ASP A 47 -10.96 7.95 -28.31
C ASP A 47 -10.75 9.05 -27.26
N ILE A 48 -9.48 9.44 -27.04
CA ILE A 48 -9.08 10.44 -26.04
C ILE A 48 -8.17 11.49 -26.69
N LEU A 49 -8.48 12.77 -26.45
CA LEU A 49 -7.65 13.90 -26.82
C LEU A 49 -7.17 14.63 -25.57
N MET A 50 -5.86 14.63 -25.33
CA MET A 50 -5.21 15.43 -24.30
C MET A 50 -4.66 16.70 -24.94
N ILE A 51 -5.18 17.88 -24.59
CA ILE A 51 -4.86 19.12 -25.31
C ILE A 51 -4.49 20.25 -24.36
N ASN A 52 -3.42 20.98 -24.68
CA ASN A 52 -3.12 22.23 -23.98
C ASN A 52 -4.28 23.21 -24.14
N HIS A 53 -4.78 23.68 -23.00
CA HIS A 53 -5.92 24.59 -22.87
C HIS A 53 -5.90 25.75 -23.87
N ILE A 54 -4.72 26.31 -24.19
CA ILE A 54 -4.57 27.48 -25.07
C ILE A 54 -5.07 27.19 -26.51
N PHE A 55 -5.08 25.94 -26.95
CA PHE A 55 -5.47 25.57 -28.32
C PHE A 55 -6.92 25.09 -28.44
N LEU A 56 -7.65 25.00 -27.32
CA LEU A 56 -9.00 24.45 -27.28
C LEU A 56 -10.00 25.28 -28.10
N ASP A 57 -9.85 26.61 -28.10
CA ASP A 57 -10.77 27.52 -28.78
C ASP A 57 -10.47 27.67 -30.28
N SER A 58 -9.46 26.97 -30.79
CA SER A 58 -9.16 27.01 -32.22
C SER A 58 -10.30 26.37 -33.04
N PRO A 59 -10.74 27.00 -34.15
CA PRO A 59 -11.90 26.52 -34.93
C PRO A 59 -11.75 25.07 -35.41
N ASN A 60 -10.53 24.65 -35.75
CA ASN A 60 -10.25 23.29 -36.22
C ASN A 60 -10.43 22.25 -35.11
N ILE A 61 -10.00 22.55 -33.88
CA ILE A 61 -10.16 21.67 -32.72
C ILE A 61 -11.62 21.60 -32.29
N GLN A 62 -12.33 22.74 -32.27
CA GLN A 62 -13.75 22.78 -31.96
C GLN A 62 -14.59 21.97 -32.94
N ASN A 63 -14.28 22.06 -34.24
CA ASN A 63 -14.95 21.25 -35.26
C ASN A 63 -14.66 19.76 -35.08
N LEU A 64 -13.43 19.40 -34.72
CA LEU A 64 -13.05 18.01 -34.45
C LEU A 64 -13.82 17.43 -33.25
N ILE A 65 -13.86 18.14 -32.12
CA ILE A 65 -14.58 17.72 -30.91
C ILE A 65 -16.08 17.62 -31.16
N LYS A 66 -16.66 18.54 -31.95
CA LYS A 66 -18.10 18.52 -32.26
C LYS A 66 -18.51 17.38 -33.18
N ASN A 67 -17.63 16.97 -34.09
CA ASN A 67 -17.94 15.98 -35.13
C ASN A 67 -17.60 14.54 -34.72
N SER A 68 -17.09 14.32 -33.51
CA SER A 68 -16.62 13.01 -33.05
C SER A 68 -16.88 12.81 -31.56
N ASN A 69 -17.12 11.57 -31.13
CA ASN A 69 -17.42 11.25 -29.72
C ASN A 69 -16.13 11.09 -28.88
N ILE A 70 -15.26 12.11 -28.93
CA ILE A 70 -13.94 12.10 -28.30
C ILE A 70 -14.02 12.61 -26.87
N LYS A 71 -13.34 11.94 -25.95
CA LYS A 71 -13.18 12.39 -24.56
C LYS A 71 -11.98 13.32 -24.46
N VAL A 72 -12.21 14.55 -24.00
CA VAL A 72 -11.17 15.60 -23.99
C VAL A 72 -10.66 15.80 -22.57
N LEU A 73 -9.33 15.77 -22.39
CA LEU A 73 -8.66 16.18 -21.16
C LEU A 73 -7.79 17.41 -21.44
N ARG A 74 -8.10 18.52 -20.78
CA ARG A 74 -7.39 19.78 -20.93
C ARG A 74 -6.14 19.78 -20.08
N LEU A 75 -5.04 20.31 -20.60
CA LEU A 75 -3.75 20.39 -19.93
C LEU A 75 -3.45 21.84 -19.58
N ILE A 76 -3.23 22.14 -18.30
CA ILE A 76 -2.88 23.47 -17.80
C ILE A 76 -1.64 23.36 -16.92
N ASN A 77 -0.63 24.21 -17.12
CA ASN A 77 0.48 24.30 -16.18
C ASN A 77 0.03 25.05 -14.92
N ASN A 78 -0.06 24.36 -13.79
CA ASN A 78 -0.36 24.94 -12.49
C ASN A 78 0.30 24.07 -11.41
N ILE A 79 1.34 24.60 -10.78
CA ILE A 79 2.15 23.88 -9.81
C ILE A 79 1.35 23.62 -8.52
N GLU A 80 0.52 24.57 -8.09
CA GLU A 80 -0.29 24.46 -6.87
C GLU A 80 -1.35 23.38 -6.97
N LYS A 81 -1.94 23.22 -8.16
CA LYS A 81 -2.92 22.17 -8.45
C LYS A 81 -2.32 20.93 -9.13
N SER A 82 -0.99 20.82 -9.19
CA SER A 82 -0.30 19.80 -9.96
C SER A 82 -0.82 18.39 -9.66
N SER A 83 -0.91 17.54 -10.69
CA SER A 83 -1.40 16.15 -10.60
C SER A 83 -2.88 15.97 -10.24
N THR A 84 -3.64 17.06 -10.09
CA THR A 84 -5.10 16.99 -9.90
C THR A 84 -5.83 17.06 -11.24
N ILE A 85 -7.01 16.44 -11.29
CA ILE A 85 -7.96 16.62 -12.38
C ILE A 85 -9.24 17.25 -11.83
N GLU A 86 -9.59 18.43 -12.34
CA GLU A 86 -10.84 19.13 -12.03
C GLU A 86 -11.58 19.45 -13.33
N ASN A 87 -12.83 19.03 -13.48
CA ASN A 87 -13.65 19.33 -14.67
C ASN A 87 -12.94 19.01 -16.01
N ASP A 88 -12.38 17.81 -16.12
CA ASP A 88 -11.58 17.36 -17.27
C ASP A 88 -10.38 18.29 -17.56
N ILE A 89 -9.80 18.93 -16.54
CA ILE A 89 -8.54 19.69 -16.61
C ILE A 89 -7.50 18.99 -15.75
N LEU A 90 -6.45 18.47 -16.37
CA LEU A 90 -5.25 17.99 -15.72
C LEU A 90 -4.24 19.12 -15.56
N TYR A 91 -3.86 19.37 -14.31
CA TYR A 91 -2.84 20.37 -13.99
C TYR A 91 -1.44 19.74 -13.96
N LEU A 92 -0.53 20.34 -14.72
CA LEU A 92 0.86 19.93 -14.88
C LEU A 92 1.78 20.74 -13.96
N PRO A 93 2.94 20.20 -13.54
CA PRO A 93 3.49 18.88 -13.91
C PRO A 93 2.81 17.68 -13.21
N ILE A 94 2.91 16.49 -13.80
CA ILE A 94 2.34 15.25 -13.23
C ILE A 94 3.39 14.61 -12.33
N HIS A 95 3.28 14.85 -11.03
CA HIS A 95 4.06 14.19 -10.00
C HIS A 95 3.42 12.86 -9.57
N HIS A 96 2.08 12.83 -9.55
CA HIS A 96 1.25 11.68 -9.12
C HIS A 96 0.25 11.30 -10.23
N ILE A 97 0.00 10.00 -10.41
CA ILE A 97 -0.88 9.50 -11.49
C ILE A 97 -2.31 9.21 -11.05
N HIS A 98 -2.66 9.35 -9.77
CA HIS A 98 -3.97 8.96 -9.22
C HIS A 98 -5.14 9.59 -9.97
N SER A 99 -5.18 10.92 -10.07
CA SER A 99 -6.27 11.61 -10.76
C SER A 99 -6.36 11.21 -12.22
N LEU A 100 -5.21 11.02 -12.88
CA LEU A 100 -5.13 10.59 -14.27
C LEU A 100 -5.63 9.15 -14.45
N HIS A 101 -5.24 8.23 -13.58
CA HIS A 101 -5.69 6.83 -13.59
C HIS A 101 -7.19 6.73 -13.31
N GLN A 102 -7.70 7.47 -12.31
CA GLN A 102 -9.13 7.53 -12.03
C GLN A 102 -9.91 8.05 -13.24
N TRP A 103 -9.47 9.18 -13.81
CA TRP A 103 -10.13 9.77 -14.98
C TRP A 103 -10.11 8.82 -16.17
N LEU A 104 -8.96 8.21 -16.47
CA LEU A 104 -8.83 7.24 -17.56
C LEU A 104 -9.73 6.03 -17.33
N ASN A 105 -9.79 5.47 -16.12
CA ASN A 105 -10.67 4.35 -15.82
C ASN A 105 -12.14 4.71 -15.94
N GLU A 106 -12.57 5.83 -15.38
CA GLU A 106 -13.96 6.30 -15.49
C GLU A 106 -14.36 6.48 -16.95
N LYS A 107 -13.48 7.08 -17.76
CA LYS A 107 -13.72 7.28 -19.18
C LYS A 107 -13.63 5.99 -19.98
N LEU A 108 -12.76 5.04 -19.65
CA LEU A 108 -12.57 3.81 -20.42
C LEU A 108 -13.55 2.68 -20.04
N SER A 109 -14.00 2.63 -18.79
CA SER A 109 -14.87 1.57 -18.25
C SER A 109 -16.37 1.78 -18.50
N GLY A 110 -16.79 2.94 -19.01
CA GLY A 110 -18.14 3.11 -19.57
C GLY A 110 -19.33 3.10 -18.61
N ALA A 111 -19.14 3.28 -17.29
CA ALA A 111 -20.24 3.32 -16.32
C ALA A 111 -20.29 4.67 -15.56
N PRO A 112 -21.44 5.38 -15.52
CA PRO A 112 -21.59 6.55 -14.68
C PRO A 112 -21.83 6.12 -13.22
N MET A 113 -21.02 6.63 -12.29
CA MET A 113 -21.21 6.43 -10.85
C MET A 113 -22.21 7.46 -10.31
N LEU A 114 -23.34 7.00 -9.77
CA LEU A 114 -24.16 7.77 -8.85
C LEU A 114 -23.58 7.67 -7.45
N LYS A 115 -23.50 8.82 -6.77
CA LYS A 115 -23.07 8.98 -5.37
C LYS A 115 -24.16 8.43 -4.43
N ASP A 116 -23.78 7.64 -3.42
CA ASP A 116 -24.02 7.88 -1.99
C ASP A 116 -23.84 6.61 -1.14
N GLN A 117 -22.85 6.68 -0.23
CA GLN A 117 -22.76 6.08 1.12
C GLN A 117 -22.88 4.55 1.37
N PRO A 118 -22.39 4.06 2.54
CA PRO A 118 -21.45 2.94 2.62
C PRO A 118 -22.12 1.61 2.95
N GLN A 119 -21.58 0.51 2.41
CA GLN A 119 -21.64 -0.80 3.03
C GLN A 119 -20.57 -1.72 2.43
N PHE A 120 -19.87 -2.41 3.33
CA PHE A 120 -19.17 -3.66 3.04
C PHE A 120 -20.12 -4.58 2.26
N ASP A 121 -19.73 -4.94 1.04
CA ASP A 121 -19.81 -6.29 0.48
C ASP A 121 -19.51 -6.24 -1.02
N ALA A 122 -18.32 -6.72 -1.39
CA ALA A 122 -18.01 -7.42 -2.64
C ALA A 122 -16.48 -7.63 -2.72
N ILE A 123 -15.96 -8.49 -1.86
CA ILE A 123 -14.69 -9.16 -2.13
C ILE A 123 -15.04 -10.38 -2.97
N GLU A 124 -14.70 -10.35 -4.26
CA GLU A 124 -14.23 -11.53 -4.98
C GLU A 124 -13.71 -11.11 -6.36
N ASN A 125 -12.50 -11.60 -6.69
CA ASN A 125 -11.88 -11.64 -8.03
C ASN A 125 -10.71 -10.69 -8.39
N ALA A 126 -10.02 -10.05 -7.44
CA ALA A 126 -8.74 -9.34 -7.72
C ALA A 126 -7.52 -9.77 -6.86
N LYS A 127 -7.69 -10.75 -5.98
CA LYS A 127 -6.80 -10.97 -4.82
C LYS A 127 -5.48 -11.72 -5.04
N PRO A 128 -5.36 -12.78 -5.85
CA PRO A 128 -4.15 -13.62 -5.81
C PRO A 128 -2.89 -12.94 -6.39
N ILE A 129 -3.06 -12.04 -7.37
CA ILE A 129 -1.93 -11.35 -8.03
C ILE A 129 -1.36 -10.25 -7.13
N GLN A 130 -2.24 -9.46 -6.49
CA GLN A 130 -1.82 -8.40 -5.56
C GLN A 130 -1.17 -8.98 -4.30
N HIS A 131 -1.63 -10.14 -3.80
CA HIS A 131 -0.99 -10.81 -2.65
C HIS A 131 0.39 -11.38 -2.94
N LYS A 132 0.64 -11.84 -4.17
CA LYS A 132 1.98 -12.25 -4.57
C LYS A 132 2.90 -11.03 -4.64
N HIS A 133 2.44 -9.98 -5.30
CA HIS A 133 3.17 -8.71 -5.42
C HIS A 133 3.53 -8.10 -4.06
N ILE A 134 2.60 -8.04 -3.10
CA ILE A 134 2.87 -7.42 -1.80
C ILE A 134 3.88 -8.22 -0.96
N LYS A 135 3.86 -9.55 -1.04
CA LYS A 135 4.88 -10.38 -0.36
C LYS A 135 6.26 -10.14 -0.95
N ASP A 136 6.35 -10.11 -2.29
CA ASP A 136 7.60 -9.81 -2.99
C ASP A 136 8.14 -8.43 -2.59
N VAL A 137 7.27 -7.41 -2.50
CA VAL A 137 7.64 -6.07 -2.02
C VAL A 137 8.16 -6.11 -0.57
N LEU A 138 7.49 -6.80 0.33
CA LEU A 138 7.89 -6.89 1.75
C LEU A 138 9.22 -7.63 1.93
N ASP A 139 9.47 -8.65 1.12
CA ASP A 139 10.75 -9.36 1.08
C ASP A 139 11.87 -8.45 0.58
N GLU A 140 11.62 -7.67 -0.48
CA GLU A 140 12.59 -6.73 -1.04
C GLU A 140 12.89 -5.53 -0.13
N ILE A 141 11.89 -5.04 0.61
CA ILE A 141 12.09 -4.01 1.63
C ILE A 141 13.10 -4.45 2.69
N GLN A 142 13.17 -5.75 2.97
CA GLN A 142 14.05 -6.34 3.99
C GLN A 142 15.30 -6.99 3.40
N ASN A 143 15.47 -7.00 2.07
CA ASN A 143 16.55 -7.69 1.40
C ASN A 143 17.90 -6.95 1.62
N PRO A 144 18.87 -7.54 2.36
CA PRO A 144 20.12 -6.86 2.72
C PRO A 144 21.05 -6.64 1.52
N LYS A 145 20.74 -7.22 0.36
CA LYS A 145 21.45 -6.95 -0.91
C LYS A 145 21.13 -5.57 -1.45
N ASN A 146 19.97 -5.00 -1.10
CA ASN A 146 19.55 -3.69 -1.55
C ASN A 146 20.40 -2.59 -0.89
N GLY A 147 20.61 -1.51 -1.65
CA GLY A 147 21.10 -0.25 -1.09
C GLY A 147 20.00 0.45 -0.29
N LYS A 148 20.16 1.75 -0.03
CA LYS A 148 19.06 2.53 0.57
C LYS A 148 17.87 2.57 -0.38
N ILE A 149 16.67 2.34 0.15
CA ILE A 149 15.42 2.33 -0.61
C ILE A 149 14.44 3.32 -0.01
N GLN A 150 13.58 3.87 -0.85
CA GLN A 150 12.36 4.55 -0.43
C GLN A 150 11.26 3.52 -0.26
N ILE A 151 10.47 3.68 0.79
CA ILE A 151 9.23 2.94 1.01
C ILE A 151 8.11 3.96 0.88
N PHE A 152 7.16 3.71 0.00
CA PHE A 152 6.08 4.63 -0.31
C PHE A 152 4.77 3.87 -0.55
N ASN A 153 3.65 4.59 -0.45
CA ASN A 153 2.35 4.13 -0.89
C ASN A 153 1.73 5.19 -1.82
N ASN A 154 0.44 5.06 -2.15
CA ASN A 154 -0.27 6.04 -2.97
C ASN A 154 -0.35 7.45 -2.35
N ASP A 155 -0.24 7.57 -1.01
CA ASP A 155 -0.24 8.84 -0.28
C ASP A 155 1.14 9.51 -0.25
N GLY A 156 2.19 8.79 -0.67
CA GLY A 156 3.53 9.32 -0.83
C GLY A 156 4.60 8.56 -0.05
N LEU A 157 5.72 9.25 0.18
CA LEU A 157 6.89 8.68 0.84
C LEU A 157 6.61 8.41 2.32
N LEU A 158 6.71 7.14 2.71
CA LEU A 158 6.54 6.74 4.11
C LEU A 158 7.87 6.82 4.86
N ALA A 159 8.95 6.33 4.24
CA ALA A 159 10.26 6.22 4.88
C ALA A 159 11.39 5.99 3.87
N ILE A 160 12.62 6.17 4.33
CA ILE A 160 13.81 5.63 3.68
C ILE A 160 14.39 4.54 4.57
N ALA A 161 14.68 3.38 3.99
CA ALA A 161 15.26 2.24 4.67
C ALA A 161 16.68 1.97 4.17
N ASP A 162 17.52 1.46 5.06
CA ASP A 162 18.77 0.79 4.77
C ASP A 162 18.62 -0.68 5.19
N PRO A 163 18.17 -1.57 4.27
CA PRO A 163 17.90 -2.97 4.58
C PRO A 163 19.13 -3.74 5.03
N ARG A 164 20.32 -3.33 4.55
CA ARG A 164 21.61 -3.96 4.92
C ARG A 164 21.91 -3.79 6.40
N ASN A 165 21.66 -2.59 6.93
CA ASN A 165 21.89 -2.27 8.34
C ASN A 165 20.63 -2.39 9.21
N VAL A 166 19.48 -2.76 8.62
CA VAL A 166 18.18 -2.87 9.28
C VAL A 166 17.72 -1.55 9.90
N TRP A 167 18.07 -0.44 9.25
CA TRP A 167 17.72 0.91 9.71
C TRP A 167 16.66 1.56 8.84
N LEU A 168 15.90 2.46 9.44
CA LEU A 168 14.86 3.23 8.77
C LEU A 168 14.78 4.64 9.33
N TRP A 169 14.50 5.60 8.45
CA TRP A 169 14.16 6.98 8.76
C TRP A 169 12.78 7.27 8.20
N GLN A 170 11.84 7.59 9.08
CA GLN A 170 10.46 7.87 8.69
C GLN A 170 10.37 9.28 8.10
N SER A 171 9.62 9.42 7.00
CA SER A 171 9.34 10.71 6.38
C SER A 171 8.62 11.63 7.38
N PRO A 172 9.03 12.90 7.54
CA PRO A 172 8.31 13.88 8.37
C PRO A 172 6.88 14.13 7.91
N ASP A 173 6.64 14.00 6.60
CA ASP A 173 5.33 14.24 5.98
C ASP A 173 4.38 13.05 6.18
N TYR A 174 4.90 11.90 6.62
CA TYR A 174 4.08 10.73 6.91
C TYR A 174 3.48 10.82 8.32
N LEU A 175 2.25 11.32 8.37
CA LEU A 175 1.46 11.49 9.59
C LEU A 175 0.57 10.28 9.92
N SER A 176 0.22 9.48 8.91
CA SER A 176 -0.54 8.24 9.11
C SER A 176 0.30 7.19 9.83
N LYS A 177 -0.36 6.18 10.42
CA LYS A 177 0.30 5.03 11.05
C LYS A 177 0.01 3.72 10.30
N SER A 178 -0.74 3.79 9.21
CA SER A 178 -1.18 2.68 8.39
C SER A 178 -0.87 2.92 6.91
N THR A 179 -0.85 1.84 6.14
CA THR A 179 -0.74 1.81 4.67
C THR A 179 -1.79 0.84 4.11
N ASP A 180 -1.83 0.70 2.79
CA ASP A 180 -2.64 -0.26 2.06
C ASP A 180 -1.76 -1.15 1.17
N LEU A 181 -2.40 -1.94 0.30
CA LEU A 181 -1.74 -2.82 -0.67
C LEU A 181 -1.00 -2.09 -1.81
N SER A 182 -1.03 -0.75 -1.84
CA SER A 182 -0.21 0.05 -2.77
C SER A 182 1.23 0.25 -2.30
N LEU A 183 1.56 -0.24 -1.10
CA LEU A 183 2.91 -0.22 -0.57
C LEU A 183 3.91 -0.76 -1.60
N ASN A 184 4.95 0.02 -1.85
CA ASN A 184 6.00 -0.31 -2.80
C ASN A 184 7.33 0.30 -2.37
N TYR A 185 8.39 -0.03 -3.12
CA TYR A 185 9.72 0.47 -2.88
C TYR A 185 10.43 0.87 -4.17
N THR A 186 11.42 1.75 -4.05
CA THR A 186 12.36 2.07 -5.14
C THR A 186 13.71 2.45 -4.54
N TYR A 187 14.77 2.48 -5.34
CA TYR A 187 16.08 2.89 -4.85
C TYR A 187 16.11 4.39 -4.51
N ALA A 188 16.72 4.72 -3.36
CA ALA A 188 16.88 6.11 -2.95
C ALA A 188 17.98 6.80 -3.77
N THR A 189 17.72 8.03 -4.22
CA THR A 189 18.74 8.89 -4.85
C THR A 189 19.37 9.82 -3.82
N GLN A 190 20.53 10.42 -4.14
CA GLN A 190 21.22 11.34 -3.21
C GLN A 190 20.34 12.52 -2.78
N ASN A 191 19.48 13.02 -3.66
CA ASN A 191 18.55 14.12 -3.34
C ASN A 191 17.53 13.74 -2.27
N ASN A 192 17.24 12.45 -2.10
CA ASN A 192 16.28 11.97 -1.09
C ASN A 192 16.91 11.82 0.30
N LEU A 193 18.24 11.91 0.43
CA LEU A 193 18.94 11.63 1.69
C LEU A 193 19.19 12.88 2.53
N SER A 194 18.91 14.09 2.02
CA SER A 194 19.25 15.35 2.69
C SER A 194 18.65 15.47 4.09
N TRP A 195 17.40 15.04 4.27
CA TRP A 195 16.66 15.12 5.53
C TRP A 195 16.93 13.95 6.50
N ILE A 196 17.59 12.88 6.04
CA ILE A 196 17.87 11.70 6.85
C ILE A 196 18.86 11.99 7.97
N THR A 197 19.85 12.85 7.71
CA THR A 197 20.94 13.17 8.66
C THR A 197 20.40 13.70 9.98
N ASP A 198 19.31 14.46 9.93
CA ASP A 198 18.67 15.09 11.09
C ASP A 198 17.49 14.25 11.63
N SER A 199 17.17 13.13 11.00
CA SER A 199 16.03 12.28 11.36
C SER A 199 16.39 11.18 12.33
N GLN A 200 15.46 10.86 13.23
CA GLN A 200 15.65 9.76 14.16
C GLN A 200 15.70 8.42 13.42
N GLN A 201 16.80 7.71 13.60
CA GLN A 201 16.99 6.34 13.14
C GLN A 201 16.12 5.36 13.96
N GLN A 202 15.48 4.42 13.27
CA GLN A 202 14.60 3.42 13.85
C GLN A 202 14.92 2.02 13.30
N ASP A 203 14.60 0.97 14.06
CA ASP A 203 14.68 -0.41 13.57
C ASP A 203 13.65 -0.66 12.46
N LEU A 204 14.12 -1.09 11.30
CA LEU A 204 13.30 -1.30 10.10
C LEU A 204 12.19 -2.32 10.34
N LYS A 205 12.52 -3.48 10.93
CA LYS A 205 11.56 -4.56 11.13
C LYS A 205 10.49 -4.15 12.13
N GLN A 206 10.87 -3.45 13.19
CA GLN A 206 9.93 -2.97 14.20
C GLN A 206 9.03 -1.89 13.64
N TRP A 207 9.53 -1.00 12.79
CA TRP A 207 8.72 -0.02 12.10
C TRP A 207 7.73 -0.70 11.14
N LEU A 208 8.22 -1.61 10.31
CA LEU A 208 7.40 -2.35 9.34
C LEU A 208 6.30 -3.19 10.02
N TRP A 209 6.62 -3.81 11.16
CA TRP A 209 5.63 -4.55 11.94
C TRP A 209 4.50 -3.64 12.43
N ASN A 210 4.83 -2.46 12.97
CA ASN A 210 3.82 -1.49 13.41
C ASN A 210 2.98 -0.96 12.25
N LEU A 211 3.60 -0.76 11.07
CA LEU A 211 2.90 -0.32 9.86
C LEU A 211 1.86 -1.35 9.44
N ILE A 212 2.27 -2.62 9.29
CA ILE A 212 1.38 -3.70 8.83
C ILE A 212 0.30 -4.00 9.87
N TRP A 213 0.66 -4.04 11.15
CA TRP A 213 -0.31 -4.25 12.24
C TRP A 213 -1.44 -3.23 12.22
N SER A 214 -1.12 -1.97 11.90
CA SER A 214 -2.11 -0.88 11.84
C SER A 214 -2.93 -0.87 10.54
N SER A 215 -2.72 -1.84 9.65
CA SER A 215 -3.23 -1.84 8.27
C SER A 215 -4.09 -3.08 8.01
N PRO A 216 -5.44 -2.97 8.05
CA PRO A 216 -6.35 -4.12 7.96
C PRO A 216 -6.22 -4.96 6.68
N ASP A 217 -5.85 -4.35 5.56
CA ASP A 217 -5.74 -5.00 4.25
C ASP A 217 -4.70 -6.13 4.22
N PHE A 218 -3.79 -6.17 5.19
CA PHE A 218 -2.71 -7.16 5.27
C PHE A 218 -3.08 -8.43 6.04
N ILE A 219 -4.35 -8.62 6.41
CA ILE A 219 -4.81 -9.84 7.07
C ILE A 219 -4.44 -11.12 6.29
N GLU A 220 -4.41 -11.03 4.97
CA GLU A 220 -4.10 -12.15 4.06
C GLU A 220 -2.62 -12.54 4.03
N LEU A 221 -1.75 -11.77 4.69
CA LEU A 221 -0.36 -12.20 4.93
C LEU A 221 -0.29 -13.43 5.82
N CYS A 222 -1.32 -13.70 6.64
CA CYS A 222 -1.47 -14.98 7.32
C CYS A 222 -2.13 -15.99 6.37
N PRO A 223 -1.43 -17.06 5.93
CA PRO A 223 -2.03 -18.06 5.05
C PRO A 223 -3.28 -18.69 5.69
N VAL A 224 -4.34 -18.89 4.89
CA VAL A 224 -5.61 -19.47 5.37
C VAL A 224 -5.39 -20.84 6.04
N SER A 225 -4.47 -21.64 5.50
CA SER A 225 -4.07 -22.94 6.04
C SER A 225 -3.30 -22.91 7.36
N THR A 226 -2.93 -21.73 7.85
CA THR A 226 -2.21 -21.60 9.13
C THR A 226 -3.16 -21.89 10.29
N SER A 227 -2.85 -22.95 11.03
CA SER A 227 -3.56 -23.35 12.25
C SER A 227 -2.80 -22.93 13.52
N SER A 228 -1.47 -23.06 13.50
CA SER A 228 -0.59 -22.85 14.65
C SER A 228 0.61 -21.96 14.31
N PHE A 229 1.03 -21.16 15.29
CA PHE A 229 2.10 -20.19 15.12
C PHE A 229 3.02 -20.14 16.36
N TYR A 230 4.31 -19.93 16.14
CA TYR A 230 5.32 -19.72 17.17
C TYR A 230 5.98 -18.36 16.98
N LEU A 231 5.96 -17.53 18.02
CA LEU A 231 6.60 -16.22 18.04
C LEU A 231 8.03 -16.33 18.57
N GLU A 232 8.99 -15.85 17.78
CA GLU A 232 10.42 -15.83 18.12
C GLU A 232 10.85 -14.47 18.67
N ILE A 233 10.30 -13.39 18.12
CA ILE A 233 10.64 -12.01 18.47
C ILE A 233 9.37 -11.29 18.95
N TRP A 234 9.45 -10.64 20.10
CA TRP A 234 8.33 -9.89 20.64
C TRP A 234 8.20 -8.54 19.93
N PRO A 235 7.04 -8.24 19.30
CA PRO A 235 6.82 -6.93 18.74
C PRO A 235 6.74 -5.86 19.83
N GLN A 236 7.25 -4.66 19.52
CA GLN A 236 7.22 -3.49 20.39
C GLN A 236 6.17 -2.49 19.86
N PRO A 237 4.89 -2.59 20.30
CA PRO A 237 3.83 -1.73 19.80
C PRO A 237 4.02 -0.28 20.22
N LYS A 238 3.97 0.63 19.25
CA LYS A 238 4.03 2.08 19.51
C LYS A 238 2.69 2.64 20.00
N ASN A 239 1.57 2.08 19.53
CA ASN A 239 0.25 2.50 19.96
C ASN A 239 -0.09 1.90 21.34
N LYS A 240 -0.52 2.75 22.27
CA LYS A 240 -0.91 2.32 23.63
C LYS A 240 -2.25 1.57 23.65
N ILE A 241 -3.13 1.81 22.68
CA ILE A 241 -4.49 1.26 22.65
C ILE A 241 -4.43 -0.28 22.53
N ASP A 242 -3.71 -0.80 21.53
CA ASP A 242 -3.68 -2.25 21.27
C ASP A 242 -2.56 -2.98 22.00
N ARG A 243 -1.69 -2.24 22.71
CA ARG A 243 -0.50 -2.78 23.38
C ARG A 243 -0.82 -3.97 24.27
N GLN A 244 -1.91 -3.92 25.02
CA GLN A 244 -2.29 -5.01 25.91
C GLN A 244 -2.61 -6.29 25.12
N ASN A 245 -3.42 -6.19 24.06
CA ASN A 245 -3.80 -7.35 23.26
C ASN A 245 -2.61 -7.93 22.49
N ILE A 246 -1.76 -7.06 21.93
CA ILE A 246 -0.52 -7.46 21.26
C ILE A 246 0.37 -8.27 22.20
N LEU A 247 0.62 -7.75 23.41
CA LEU A 247 1.46 -8.42 24.38
C LEU A 247 0.85 -9.72 24.94
N ARG A 248 -0.48 -9.80 25.09
CA ARG A 248 -1.18 -11.03 25.46
C ARG A 248 -1.03 -12.09 24.37
N MET A 249 -1.25 -11.73 23.11
CA MET A 249 -1.02 -12.62 21.96
C MET A 249 0.45 -13.05 21.90
N SER A 250 1.40 -12.14 22.09
CA SER A 250 2.82 -12.48 22.12
C SER A 250 3.16 -13.50 23.21
N ALA A 251 2.59 -13.36 24.40
CA ALA A 251 2.81 -14.30 25.50
C ALA A 251 2.28 -15.71 25.18
N CYS A 252 1.12 -15.81 24.52
CA CYS A 252 0.57 -17.09 24.06
C CYS A 252 1.44 -17.72 22.98
N PHE A 253 1.74 -16.97 21.90
CA PHE A 253 2.47 -17.50 20.75
C PHE A 253 3.95 -17.75 21.01
N ALA A 254 4.56 -17.10 22.02
CA ALA A 254 5.93 -17.42 22.45
C ALA A 254 6.08 -18.84 23.01
N GLN A 255 4.98 -19.55 23.28
CA GLN A 255 4.96 -20.98 23.66
C GLN A 255 4.51 -21.88 22.50
N GLY A 256 4.20 -21.31 21.33
CA GLY A 256 3.59 -22.01 20.21
C GLY A 256 2.13 -22.35 20.53
N ALA A 257 1.21 -21.76 19.78
CA ALA A 257 -0.22 -21.89 20.05
C ALA A 257 -1.06 -21.98 18.76
N GLN A 258 -2.22 -22.61 18.87
CA GLN A 258 -3.25 -22.59 17.84
C GLN A 258 -3.97 -21.25 17.82
N ILE A 259 -4.29 -20.74 16.62
CA ILE A 259 -5.01 -19.47 16.42
C ILE A 259 -6.35 -19.47 17.17
N THR A 260 -7.14 -20.52 16.99
CA THR A 260 -8.48 -20.69 17.59
C THR A 260 -8.41 -20.68 19.12
N THR A 261 -7.39 -21.32 19.69
CA THR A 261 -7.15 -21.38 21.13
C THR A 261 -6.83 -19.98 21.68
N VAL A 262 -5.96 -19.22 21.01
CA VAL A 262 -5.61 -17.86 21.44
C VAL A 262 -6.79 -16.91 21.30
N ALA A 263 -7.52 -16.97 20.18
CA ALA A 263 -8.72 -16.16 19.94
C ALA A 263 -9.75 -16.37 21.07
N THR A 264 -10.03 -17.63 21.40
CA THR A 264 -10.98 -17.99 22.47
C THR A 264 -10.49 -17.53 23.83
N GLN A 265 -9.24 -17.84 24.20
CA GLN A 265 -8.68 -17.50 25.52
C GLN A 265 -8.61 -15.99 25.75
N LEU A 266 -8.31 -15.22 24.71
CA LEU A 266 -8.13 -13.77 24.83
C LEU A 266 -9.41 -12.98 24.59
N ASN A 267 -10.51 -13.66 24.19
CA ASN A 267 -11.76 -13.06 23.74
C ASN A 267 -11.54 -12.07 22.58
N LEU A 268 -10.82 -12.53 21.55
CA LEU A 268 -10.50 -11.78 20.33
C LEU A 268 -11.06 -12.51 19.11
N SER A 269 -11.33 -11.79 18.02
CA SER A 269 -11.69 -12.44 16.76
C SER A 269 -10.50 -13.15 16.14
N GLU A 270 -10.73 -14.28 15.47
CA GLU A 270 -9.67 -14.98 14.73
C GLU A 270 -9.04 -14.11 13.65
N GLN A 271 -9.82 -13.24 13.01
CA GLN A 271 -9.32 -12.29 12.01
C GLN A 271 -8.27 -11.34 12.62
N TYR A 272 -8.52 -10.83 13.83
CA TYR A 272 -7.59 -9.95 14.54
C TYR A 272 -6.31 -10.69 14.94
N VAL A 273 -6.43 -11.94 15.38
CA VAL A 273 -5.27 -12.81 15.67
C VAL A 273 -4.49 -13.14 14.39
N ARG A 274 -5.18 -13.36 13.27
CA ARG A 274 -4.55 -13.59 11.95
C ARG A 274 -3.82 -12.36 11.44
N LEU A 275 -4.35 -11.14 11.65
CA LEU A 275 -3.63 -9.91 11.32
C LEU A 275 -2.32 -9.79 12.14
N PHE A 276 -2.35 -10.13 13.42
CA PHE A 276 -1.15 -10.18 14.27
C PHE A 276 -0.12 -11.15 13.70
N ILE A 277 -0.53 -12.37 13.35
CA ILE A 277 0.34 -13.38 12.76
C ILE A 277 0.87 -12.93 11.40
N GLY A 278 0.03 -12.33 10.55
CA GLY A 278 0.40 -11.79 9.24
C GLY A 278 1.51 -10.75 9.37
N ALA A 279 1.36 -9.80 10.29
CA ALA A 279 2.40 -8.83 10.59
C ALA A 279 3.71 -9.49 11.09
N CYS A 280 3.60 -10.52 11.94
CA CYS A 280 4.78 -11.24 12.43
C CYS A 280 5.48 -12.05 11.33
N LEU A 281 4.73 -12.66 10.42
CA LEU A 281 5.29 -13.39 9.28
C LEU A 281 5.99 -12.42 8.32
N ALA A 282 5.36 -11.28 8.04
CA ALA A 282 5.92 -10.24 7.18
C ALA A 282 7.29 -9.75 7.65
N THR A 283 7.51 -9.67 8.96
CA THR A 283 8.76 -9.15 9.55
C THR A 283 9.70 -10.23 10.08
N ASN A 284 9.40 -11.50 9.79
CA ASN A 284 10.16 -12.66 10.29
C ASN A 284 10.29 -12.68 11.83
N TYR A 285 9.24 -12.31 12.54
CA TYR A 285 9.17 -12.35 14.02
C TYR A 285 8.73 -13.71 14.56
N GLY A 286 8.36 -14.64 13.69
CA GLY A 286 8.01 -15.99 14.06
C GLY A 286 7.72 -16.84 12.85
N LYS A 287 7.19 -18.03 13.08
CA LYS A 287 6.98 -19.04 12.04
C LYS A 287 5.72 -19.86 12.27
N VAL A 288 5.15 -20.33 11.17
CA VAL A 288 4.08 -21.34 11.19
C VAL A 288 4.67 -22.65 11.71
N ILE A 289 3.95 -23.30 12.62
CA ILE A 289 4.31 -24.60 13.18
C ILE A 289 3.15 -25.58 13.02
N LYS A 290 3.42 -26.88 13.15
CA LYS A 290 2.37 -27.90 13.17
C LYS A 290 1.69 -27.94 14.53
N ASP A 291 0.43 -28.36 14.58
CA ASP A 291 -0.37 -28.38 15.82
C ASP A 291 0.27 -29.22 16.93
N HIS A 292 0.90 -30.35 16.61
CA HIS A 292 1.58 -31.18 17.61
C HIS A 292 2.84 -30.52 18.21
N GLN A 293 3.32 -29.41 17.62
CA GLN A 293 4.45 -28.64 18.14
C GLN A 293 3.99 -27.52 19.07
N THR A 294 2.68 -27.28 19.21
CA THR A 294 2.17 -26.28 20.16
C THR A 294 2.35 -26.79 21.59
N THR A 295 2.94 -25.97 22.44
CA THR A 295 3.06 -26.28 23.88
C THR A 295 2.17 -25.39 24.75
N TYR A 296 1.56 -24.36 24.16
CA TYR A 296 0.58 -23.54 24.86
C TYR A 296 -0.66 -24.36 25.22
N GLN A 297 -0.98 -24.41 26.51
CA GLN A 297 -2.21 -24.99 27.01
C GLN A 297 -3.03 -23.89 27.70
N PRO A 298 -4.26 -23.60 27.24
CA PRO A 298 -5.12 -22.62 27.88
C PRO A 298 -5.48 -23.13 29.28
N LYS A 299 -5.26 -22.31 30.30
CA LYS A 299 -5.68 -22.65 31.66
C LYS A 299 -7.20 -22.50 31.75
N LYS A 300 -7.89 -23.53 32.26
CA LYS A 300 -9.31 -23.44 32.62
C LYS A 300 -9.49 -22.29 33.64
N GLN A 301 -10.52 -21.47 33.42
CA GLN A 301 -10.69 -20.09 33.86
C GLN A 301 -10.39 -19.70 35.34
N HIS A 302 -10.02 -18.42 35.47
CA HIS A 302 -10.08 -17.50 36.62
C HIS A 302 -9.28 -17.88 37.87
N ASN A 303 -8.03 -17.43 37.94
CA ASN A 303 -7.36 -17.19 39.23
C ASN A 303 -6.54 -15.89 39.16
N GLU A 304 -6.64 -15.06 40.20
CA GLU A 304 -5.89 -13.80 40.42
C GLU A 304 -4.36 -13.95 40.19
N ALA A 305 -3.87 -15.18 40.26
CA ALA A 305 -2.51 -15.58 39.91
C ALA A 305 -2.10 -15.25 38.47
N GLU A 306 -3.02 -15.12 37.51
CA GLU A 306 -2.69 -14.77 36.10
C GLU A 306 -2.35 -13.30 35.90
N GLN A 307 -3.02 -12.38 36.62
CA GLN A 307 -2.56 -10.99 36.67
C GLN A 307 -1.15 -10.91 37.28
N HIS A 308 -0.88 -11.75 38.27
CA HIS A 308 0.44 -11.87 38.90
C HIS A 308 1.48 -12.52 37.98
N PHE A 309 1.11 -13.53 37.18
CA PHE A 309 2.00 -14.17 36.20
C PHE A 309 2.31 -13.23 35.05
N MET A 310 1.30 -12.56 34.48
CA MET A 310 1.51 -11.53 33.45
C MET A 310 2.35 -10.38 34.01
N LYS A 311 2.09 -9.88 35.23
CA LYS A 311 2.97 -8.90 35.89
C LYS A 311 4.40 -9.41 36.07
N LYS A 312 4.61 -10.68 36.40
CA LYS A 312 5.95 -11.29 36.57
C LYS A 312 6.65 -11.51 35.23
N LEU A 313 5.90 -11.87 34.19
CA LEU A 313 6.42 -12.08 32.84
C LEU A 313 6.78 -10.73 32.19
N PHE A 314 5.91 -9.71 32.32
CA PHE A 314 6.21 -8.32 31.92
C PHE A 314 7.31 -7.69 32.76
N GLY A 315 7.40 -8.01 34.06
CA GLY A 315 8.50 -7.57 34.92
C GLY A 315 9.86 -8.12 34.47
N ARG A 316 9.91 -9.39 34.08
CA ARG A 316 11.12 -10.01 33.50
C ARG A 316 11.44 -9.49 32.11
N LEU A 317 10.42 -9.22 31.29
CA LEU A 317 10.58 -8.61 29.96
C LEU A 317 11.15 -7.19 30.06
N ARG A 318 10.67 -6.41 31.03
CA ARG A 318 11.16 -5.06 31.30
C ARG A 318 12.65 -5.04 31.61
N HIS A 319 13.13 -5.98 32.42
CA HIS A 319 14.56 -6.14 32.70
C HIS A 319 15.40 -6.57 31.49
N ARG A 320 14.82 -7.35 30.55
CA ARG A 320 15.53 -7.80 29.33
C ARG A 320 15.52 -6.80 28.19
N LEU A 321 14.54 -5.90 28.13
CA LEU A 321 14.37 -4.91 27.06
C LEU A 321 14.86 -3.50 27.43
N GLY A 322 15.37 -3.29 28.64
CA GLY A 322 16.04 -2.03 29.03
C GLY A 322 15.10 -0.83 29.23
N PHE A 323 13.99 -1.00 29.96
CA PHE A 323 13.09 0.10 30.38
C PHE A 323 12.97 0.25 31.90
#